data_AF-A0AA85EJR8-F1
#
_entry.id   AF-A0AA85EJR8-F1
#
_cell.length_a   1.000
_cell.length_b   1.000
_cell.length_c   1.000
_cell.angle_alpha   90.00
_cell.angle_beta   90.00
_cell.angle_gamma   90.00
#
_symmetry.space_group_name_H-M   'P 1'
#
loop_
_entity.id
_entity.type
_entity.pdbx_description
1 polymer ?
#
loop_
_entity_poly.entity_id
_entity_poly.type
_entity_poly.pdbx_seq_one_letter_code
_entity_poly.pdbx_strand_id
1 'polypeptide(L)'
;MRVEIHVREQYNLTDEEWEAKVLNCASAHKNMSKDDAVKEYLRIAQDLEMFGVTFFKIKNEKKTDLWLGIDALGLNIYEYDNQLAPKVTFPWNEIQKLSYSRNKFFVKPVEASGKVLVFYTDCTHTSKLILNLSTGNHKLYAIRRQPDSIEVQQMKVKAKERQTIRDAEREKLRAEQEAREVMEKRLQDMQRLMQENEEAFARTQTVLEQYECKVNELNAQLEEEKNARKQLESLQCYLEEANRKLGLVRFDEHSKNTFVFPFIFDLFHDNSVLV
;
A
#
# COMPACT_ATOMS: atom_id res chain seq x y z
N MET A 1 18.20 -8.96 12.17
CA MET A 1 18.36 -7.57 11.70
C MET A 1 19.49 -6.92 12.51
N ARG A 2 20.47 -6.25 11.90
CA ARG A 2 21.63 -5.69 12.65
C ARG A 2 21.48 -4.18 12.83
N VAL A 3 20.92 -3.77 13.96
CA VAL A 3 21.12 -2.41 14.51
C VAL A 3 22.41 -2.46 15.33
N GLU A 4 23.22 -1.40 15.28
CA GLU A 4 24.47 -1.36 16.04
C GLU A 4 24.23 -1.53 17.54
N ILE A 5 25.14 -2.27 18.19
CA ILE A 5 25.01 -2.65 19.61
C ILE A 5 24.93 -1.40 20.50
N HIS A 6 25.78 -0.40 20.26
CA HIS A 6 25.76 0.86 21.02
C HIS A 6 24.44 1.62 20.88
N VAL A 7 23.76 1.54 19.73
CA VAL A 7 22.43 2.13 19.57
C VAL A 7 21.41 1.33 20.37
N ARG A 8 21.47 0.00 20.34
CA ARG A 8 20.57 -0.84 21.14
C ARG A 8 20.72 -0.60 22.64
N GLU A 9 21.94 -0.42 23.13
CA GLU A 9 22.21 -0.16 24.55
C GLU A 9 21.65 1.19 25.05
N GLN A 10 21.44 2.16 24.14
CA GLN A 10 20.88 3.48 24.49
C GLN A 10 19.36 3.46 24.68
N TYR A 11 18.66 2.43 24.17
CA TYR A 11 17.20 2.36 24.20
C TYR A 11 16.73 1.06 24.83
N ASN A 12 15.82 1.17 25.79
CA ASN A 12 15.18 -0.01 26.39
C ASN A 12 14.03 -0.51 25.51
N LEU A 13 14.37 -1.03 24.31
CA LEU A 13 13.42 -1.60 23.35
C LEU A 13 13.70 -3.09 23.15
N THR A 14 12.64 -3.89 23.02
CA THR A 14 12.76 -5.31 22.67
C THR A 14 13.13 -5.50 21.20
N ASP A 15 13.58 -6.71 20.84
CA ASP A 15 13.86 -7.04 19.43
C ASP A 15 12.61 -6.88 18.54
N GLU A 16 11.44 -7.22 19.06
CA GLU A 16 10.14 -7.10 18.37
C GLU A 16 9.78 -5.63 18.13
N GLU A 17 10.03 -4.75 19.10
CA GLU A 17 9.79 -3.31 18.96
C GLU A 17 10.73 -2.66 17.94
N TRP A 18 12.01 -3.08 17.93
CA TRP A 18 12.97 -2.66 16.89
C TRP A 18 12.53 -3.12 15.51
N GLU A 19 12.10 -4.38 15.37
CA GLU A 19 11.60 -4.91 14.11
C GLU A 19 10.34 -4.18 13.66
N ALA A 20 9.37 -3.93 14.55
CA ALA A 20 8.17 -3.17 14.25
C ALA A 20 8.50 -1.75 13.75
N LYS A 21 9.47 -1.06 14.35
CA LYS A 21 9.92 0.25 13.87
C LYS A 21 10.53 0.18 12.48
N VAL A 22 11.39 -0.81 12.22
CA VAL A 22 12.01 -0.97 10.90
C VAL A 22 10.99 -1.37 9.85
N LEU A 23 10.04 -2.24 10.17
CA LEU A 23 8.94 -2.62 9.28
C LEU A 23 8.03 -1.45 8.96
N ASN A 24 7.74 -0.60 9.96
CA ASN A 24 6.98 0.63 9.73
C ASN A 24 7.72 1.57 8.76
N CYS A 25 9.03 1.77 8.95
CA CYS A 25 9.86 2.51 7.99
C CYS A 25 9.88 1.86 6.60
N ALA A 26 9.96 0.53 6.52
CA ALA A 26 9.95 -0.20 5.25
C ALA A 26 8.61 -0.06 4.51
N SER A 27 7.50 0.00 5.24
CA SER A 27 6.16 0.18 4.67
C SER A 27 6.01 1.50 3.90
N ALA A 28 6.67 2.57 4.37
CA ALA A 28 6.72 3.86 3.67
C ALA A 28 7.46 3.78 2.32
N HIS A 29 8.25 2.73 2.09
CA HIS A 29 9.07 2.52 0.90
C HIS A 29 8.62 1.31 0.07
N LYS A 30 7.38 0.82 0.24
CA LYS A 30 6.87 -0.42 -0.37
C LYS A 30 7.06 -0.52 -1.90
N ASN A 31 7.09 0.62 -2.60
CA ASN A 31 7.24 0.69 -4.06
C ASN A 31 8.65 1.09 -4.52
N MET A 32 9.60 1.23 -3.60
CA MET A 32 10.98 1.59 -3.91
C MET A 32 11.74 0.37 -4.43
N SER A 33 12.54 0.56 -5.48
CA SER A 33 13.37 -0.52 -5.99
C SER A 33 14.56 -0.80 -5.08
N LYS A 34 15.10 -2.02 -5.12
CA LYS A 34 16.32 -2.36 -4.35
C LYS A 34 17.49 -1.42 -4.69
N ASP A 35 17.67 -1.11 -5.97
CA ASP A 35 18.74 -0.21 -6.43
C ASP A 35 18.57 1.20 -5.82
N ASP A 36 17.33 1.70 -5.77
CA ASP A 36 17.06 3.04 -5.22
C ASP A 36 17.10 3.04 -3.69
N ALA A 37 16.69 1.96 -3.04
CA ALA A 37 16.84 1.80 -1.59
C ALA A 37 18.32 1.80 -1.18
N VAL A 38 19.19 1.12 -1.95
CA VAL A 38 20.64 1.15 -1.72
C VAL A 38 21.21 2.55 -1.95
N LYS A 39 20.78 3.25 -3.01
CA LYS A 39 21.21 4.63 -3.26
C LYS A 39 20.77 5.56 -2.14
N GLU A 40 19.54 5.46 -1.66
CA GLU A 40 19.02 6.29 -0.58
C GLU A 40 19.73 6.01 0.74
N TYR A 41 20.01 4.73 1.02
CA TYR A 41 20.85 4.36 2.16
C TYR A 41 22.23 5.02 2.08
N LEU A 42 22.91 4.92 0.93
CA LEU A 42 24.22 5.56 0.74
C LEU A 42 24.13 7.09 0.78
N ARG A 43 23.02 7.67 0.32
CA ARG A 43 22.76 9.12 0.35
C ARG A 43 22.68 9.66 1.78
N ILE A 44 22.14 8.87 2.72
CA ILE A 44 22.09 9.22 4.14
C ILE A 44 23.42 8.90 4.81
N ALA A 45 23.98 7.71 4.55
CA ALA A 45 25.21 7.27 5.18
C ALA A 45 26.42 8.16 4.85
N GLN A 46 26.46 8.77 3.65
CA GLN A 46 27.55 9.65 3.26
C GLN A 46 27.67 10.94 4.10
N ASP A 47 26.59 11.33 4.80
CA ASP A 47 26.57 12.52 5.64
C ASP A 47 27.09 12.26 7.07
N LEU A 48 27.35 10.98 7.42
CA LEU A 48 27.96 10.63 8.71
C LEU A 48 29.42 11.09 8.76
N GLU A 49 29.85 11.61 9.90
CA GLU A 49 31.16 12.28 10.06
C GLU A 49 32.36 11.36 9.80
N MET A 50 32.20 10.06 10.08
CA MET A 50 33.24 9.05 9.86
C MET A 50 33.15 8.36 8.50
N PHE A 51 32.13 8.68 7.68
CA PHE A 51 31.92 8.02 6.40
C PHE A 51 33.06 8.31 5.43
N GLY A 52 33.64 7.25 4.88
CA GLY A 52 34.69 7.37 3.87
C GLY A 52 36.02 7.92 4.41
N VAL A 53 36.18 8.05 5.73
CA VAL A 53 37.42 8.51 6.37
C VAL A 53 38.30 7.33 6.75
N THR A 54 39.54 7.29 6.26
CA THR A 54 40.55 6.31 6.70
C THR A 54 41.45 6.93 7.76
N PHE A 55 41.41 6.38 8.97
CA PHE A 55 42.15 6.91 10.13
C PHE A 55 43.54 6.27 10.31
N PHE A 56 44.53 7.10 10.63
CA PHE A 56 45.89 6.70 10.99
C PHE A 56 46.32 7.39 12.28
N LYS A 57 46.93 6.62 13.20
CA LYS A 57 47.60 7.20 14.37
C LYS A 57 48.86 7.93 13.92
N ILE A 58 48.99 9.18 14.35
CA ILE A 58 50.15 10.02 14.04
C ILE A 58 50.58 10.82 15.28
N LYS A 59 51.80 11.34 15.23
CA LYS A 59 52.34 12.26 16.23
C LYS A 59 52.76 13.57 15.58
N ASN A 60 52.46 14.70 16.20
CA ASN A 60 52.98 15.99 15.75
C ASN A 60 54.47 16.17 16.16
N GLU A 61 55.08 17.31 15.82
CA GLU A 61 56.46 17.64 16.23
C GLU A 61 56.64 17.72 17.76
N LYS A 62 55.56 18.02 18.50
CA LYS A 62 55.52 18.04 19.97
C LYS A 62 55.29 16.65 20.58
N LYS A 63 55.26 15.59 19.76
CA LYS A 63 54.98 14.19 20.16
C LYS A 63 53.59 13.96 20.77
N THR A 64 52.62 14.83 20.49
CA THR A 64 51.21 14.62 20.85
C THR A 64 50.58 13.58 19.92
N ASP A 65 49.91 12.59 20.50
CA ASP A 65 49.12 11.61 19.74
C ASP A 65 47.88 12.27 19.13
N LEU A 66 47.67 12.04 17.84
CA LEU A 66 46.58 12.59 17.03
C LEU A 66 46.11 11.53 16.02
N TRP A 67 44.96 11.77 15.40
CA TRP A 67 44.52 11.00 14.25
C TRP A 67 44.62 11.81 12.97
N LEU A 68 45.13 11.17 11.92
CA LEU A 68 45.02 11.64 10.54
C LEU A 68 43.85 10.92 9.88
N GLY A 69 42.83 11.64 9.43
CA GLY A 69 41.82 11.13 8.52
C GLY A 69 42.16 11.49 7.07
N ILE A 70 42.02 10.52 6.18
CA ILE A 70 42.14 10.71 4.73
C ILE A 70 40.78 10.40 4.12
N ASP A 71 40.23 11.34 3.37
CA ASP A 71 38.93 11.18 2.70
C ASP A 71 38.98 11.65 1.23
N ALA A 72 37.82 11.68 0.59
CA ALA A 72 37.69 12.12 -0.80
C ALA A 72 37.88 13.63 -1.01
N LEU A 73 37.89 14.43 0.07
CA LEU A 73 37.93 15.89 0.08
C LEU A 73 39.29 16.46 0.48
N GLY A 74 40.02 15.78 1.37
CA GLY A 74 41.32 16.22 1.84
C GLY A 74 41.96 15.34 2.93
N LEU A 75 42.82 15.98 3.71
CA LEU A 75 43.42 15.45 4.92
C LEU A 75 42.85 16.16 6.14
N ASN A 76 42.51 15.41 7.18
CA ASN A 76 41.92 15.93 8.41
C ASN A 76 42.76 15.51 9.61
N ILE A 77 42.97 16.42 10.56
CA ILE A 77 43.67 16.16 11.81
C ILE A 77 42.66 16.21 12.95
N TYR A 78 42.60 15.15 13.73
CA TYR A 78 41.69 15.01 14.86
C TYR A 78 42.47 14.82 16.16
N GLU A 79 41.85 15.20 17.27
CA GLU A 79 42.34 14.87 18.60
C GLU A 79 42.23 13.36 18.85
N TYR A 80 43.06 12.85 19.76
CA TYR A 80 43.14 11.41 20.00
C TYR A 80 41.82 10.81 20.53
N ASP A 81 41.07 11.60 21.29
CA ASP A 81 39.80 11.27 21.95
C ASP A 81 38.55 11.58 21.13
N ASN A 82 38.67 12.31 20.01
CA ASN A 82 37.52 12.70 19.19
C ASN A 82 37.80 12.56 17.69
N GLN A 83 37.27 11.50 17.07
CA GLN A 83 37.35 11.24 15.62
C GLN A 83 36.18 11.81 14.80
N LEU A 84 35.20 12.45 15.46
CA LEU A 84 34.01 12.97 14.79
C LEU A 84 34.28 14.37 14.20
N ALA A 85 34.97 15.23 14.96
CA ALA A 85 35.20 16.62 14.57
C ALA A 85 36.69 16.89 14.30
N PRO A 86 37.09 17.20 13.05
CA PRO A 86 38.47 17.55 12.75
C PRO A 86 38.81 18.93 13.32
N LYS A 87 40.03 19.06 13.87
CA LYS A 87 40.59 20.35 14.35
C LYS A 87 41.21 21.16 13.23
N VAL A 88 41.83 20.47 12.26
CA VAL A 88 42.48 21.10 11.11
C VAL A 88 42.18 20.27 9.88
N THR A 89 41.78 20.93 8.80
CA THR A 89 41.47 20.30 7.51
C THR A 89 42.34 20.93 6.42
N PHE A 90 42.92 20.08 5.58
CA PHE A 90 43.70 20.45 4.40
C PHE A 90 42.98 19.92 3.15
N PRO A 91 42.20 20.77 2.47
CA PRO A 91 41.57 20.42 1.21
C PRO A 91 42.59 19.98 0.16
N TRP A 92 42.19 19.05 -0.72
CA TRP A 92 43.07 18.55 -1.77
C TRP A 92 43.63 19.67 -2.68
N ASN A 93 42.87 20.73 -2.94
CA ASN A 93 43.33 21.88 -3.76
C ASN A 93 44.37 22.77 -3.06
N GLU A 94 44.60 22.61 -1.77
CA GLU A 94 45.60 23.37 -1.00
C GLU A 94 46.92 22.60 -0.84
N ILE A 95 46.98 21.35 -1.28
CA ILE A 95 48.15 20.47 -1.13
C ILE A 95 48.95 20.44 -2.43
N GLN A 96 50.20 20.92 -2.39
CA GLN A 96 51.12 20.85 -3.53
C GLN A 96 51.79 19.49 -3.67
N LYS A 97 52.31 18.98 -2.55
CA LYS A 97 53.13 17.78 -2.53
C LYS A 97 53.04 17.07 -1.20
N LEU A 98 52.88 15.74 -1.29
CA LEU A 98 52.98 14.81 -0.18
C LEU A 98 54.27 14.02 -0.32
N SER A 99 55.01 13.86 0.77
CA SER A 99 56.24 13.06 0.79
C SER A 99 56.53 12.56 2.19
N TYR A 100 57.38 11.55 2.31
CA TYR A 100 57.84 11.06 3.60
C TYR A 100 59.30 10.62 3.53
N SER A 101 59.95 10.60 4.70
CA SER A 101 61.28 10.03 4.92
C SER A 101 61.26 9.20 6.19
N ARG A 102 61.47 7.89 6.04
CA ARG A 102 61.26 6.89 7.11
C ARG A 102 59.86 7.01 7.71
N ASN A 103 59.72 7.54 8.92
CA ASN A 103 58.45 7.71 9.61
C ASN A 103 58.00 9.17 9.68
N LYS A 104 58.77 10.11 9.11
CA LYS A 104 58.45 11.54 9.09
C LYS A 104 57.73 11.88 7.78
N PHE A 105 56.53 12.42 7.87
CA PHE A 105 55.67 12.79 6.75
C PHE A 105 55.61 14.31 6.59
N PHE A 106 55.55 14.77 5.35
CA PHE A 106 55.53 16.18 4.98
C PHE A 106 54.35 16.46 4.05
N VAL A 107 53.53 17.44 4.43
CA VAL A 107 52.43 17.98 3.62
C VAL A 107 52.81 19.41 3.27
N LYS A 108 53.19 19.61 2.01
CA LYS A 108 53.57 20.93 1.50
C LYS A 108 52.34 21.62 0.90
N PRO A 109 51.95 22.82 1.38
CA PRO A 109 50.84 23.56 0.81
C PRO A 109 51.19 24.13 -0.58
N VAL A 110 50.17 24.50 -1.35
CA VAL A 110 50.31 25.21 -2.64
C VAL A 110 50.91 26.59 -2.45
N GLU A 111 50.52 27.29 -1.38
CA GLU A 111 51.07 28.59 -1.05
C GLU A 111 52.55 28.48 -0.66
N ALA A 112 53.42 29.24 -1.34
CA ALA A 112 54.86 29.18 -1.11
C ALA A 112 55.28 29.68 0.29
N SER A 113 54.51 30.60 0.87
CA SER A 113 54.62 31.09 2.26
C SER A 113 53.99 30.16 3.29
N GLY A 114 53.21 29.16 2.86
CA GLY A 114 52.46 28.28 3.74
C GLY A 114 53.40 27.39 4.57
N LYS A 115 53.11 27.27 5.87
CA LYS A 115 53.87 26.39 6.77
C LYS A 115 53.68 24.93 6.38
N VAL A 116 54.78 24.22 6.10
CA VAL A 116 54.77 22.78 5.84
C VAL A 116 54.29 22.05 7.09
N LEU A 117 53.22 21.27 6.97
CA LEU A 117 52.77 20.39 8.05
C LEU A 117 53.68 19.17 8.10
N VAL A 118 54.15 18.86 9.30
CA VAL A 118 55.03 17.73 9.58
C VAL A 118 54.42 16.88 10.67
N PHE A 119 54.32 15.59 10.42
CA PHE A 119 53.89 14.60 11.42
C PHE A 119 54.70 13.32 11.30
N TYR A 120 54.56 12.45 12.29
CA TYR A 120 55.29 11.20 12.42
C TYR A 120 54.33 10.04 12.52
N THR A 121 54.63 8.94 11.84
CA THR A 121 53.92 7.68 11.96
C THR A 121 54.70 6.71 12.84
N ASP A 122 54.07 5.60 13.22
CA ASP A 122 54.73 4.55 14.02
C ASP A 122 55.84 3.84 13.24
N CYS A 123 55.63 3.62 11.94
CA CYS A 123 56.61 2.97 11.07
C CYS A 123 56.54 3.50 9.62
N THR A 124 57.56 3.15 8.83
CA THR A 124 57.68 3.54 7.41
C THR A 124 56.61 2.90 6.52
N HIS A 125 56.14 1.71 6.87
CA HIS A 125 55.05 1.07 6.15
C HIS A 125 53.77 1.93 6.19
N THR A 126 53.41 2.44 7.36
CA THR A 126 52.27 3.35 7.52
C THR A 126 52.45 4.64 6.72
N SER A 127 53.65 5.23 6.69
CA SER A 127 53.91 6.42 5.86
C SER A 127 53.69 6.14 4.37
N LYS A 128 54.13 4.96 3.89
CA LYS A 128 53.92 4.53 2.50
C LYS A 128 52.43 4.34 2.20
N LEU A 129 51.68 3.73 3.12
CA LEU A 129 50.24 3.53 2.98
C LEU A 129 49.48 4.86 2.91
N ILE A 130 49.77 5.79 3.83
CA ILE A 130 49.21 7.15 3.84
C ILE A 130 49.48 7.84 2.50
N LEU A 131 50.72 7.77 1.98
CA LEU A 131 51.06 8.39 0.70
C LEU A 131 50.26 7.78 -0.46
N ASN A 132 50.14 6.45 -0.53
CA ASN A 132 49.42 5.76 -1.59
C ASN A 132 47.93 6.11 -1.59
N LEU A 133 47.28 6.07 -0.42
CA LEU A 133 45.88 6.44 -0.27
C LEU A 133 45.62 7.90 -0.61
N SER A 134 46.49 8.80 -0.12
CA SER A 134 46.38 10.23 -0.42
C SER A 134 46.57 10.50 -1.90
N THR A 135 47.52 9.82 -2.56
CA THR A 135 47.76 9.97 -4.00
C THR A 135 46.56 9.50 -4.82
N GLY A 136 45.94 8.37 -4.45
CA GLY A 136 44.72 7.88 -5.09
C GLY A 136 43.55 8.84 -4.92
N ASN A 137 43.30 9.30 -3.69
CA ASN A 137 42.21 10.25 -3.40
C ASN A 137 42.42 11.60 -4.09
N HIS A 138 43.62 12.18 -4.02
CA HIS A 138 43.97 13.43 -4.68
C HIS A 138 43.80 13.33 -6.21
N LYS A 139 44.20 12.20 -6.82
CA LYS A 139 43.99 11.94 -8.26
C LYS A 139 42.50 11.90 -8.61
N LEU A 140 41.69 11.16 -7.84
CA LEU A 140 40.25 11.08 -8.07
C LEU A 140 39.56 12.44 -7.83
N TYR A 141 40.01 13.21 -6.84
CA TYR A 141 39.55 14.58 -6.60
C TYR A 141 39.79 15.48 -7.82
N ALA A 142 41.00 15.41 -8.40
CA ALA A 142 41.33 16.17 -9.61
C ALA A 142 40.47 15.74 -10.81
N ILE A 143 40.24 14.43 -11.00
CA ILE A 143 39.38 13.90 -12.06
C ILE A 143 37.94 14.40 -11.92
N ARG A 144 37.37 14.39 -10.70
CA ARG A 144 35.98 14.83 -10.44
C ARG A 144 35.73 16.32 -10.72
N ARG A 145 36.79 17.14 -10.78
CA ARG A 145 36.72 18.57 -11.10
C ARG A 145 36.85 18.87 -12.59
N GLN A 146 37.22 17.88 -13.39
CA GLN A 146 37.27 17.99 -14.83
C GLN A 146 35.95 17.49 -15.44
N PRO A 147 35.61 17.91 -16.67
CA PRO A 147 34.51 17.30 -17.40
C PRO A 147 34.69 15.79 -17.50
N ASP A 148 33.58 15.04 -17.42
CA ASP A 148 33.59 13.59 -17.58
C ASP A 148 34.27 13.20 -18.90
N SER A 149 35.08 12.13 -18.87
CA SER A 149 35.60 11.55 -20.10
C SER A 149 34.47 11.03 -20.99
N ILE A 150 34.73 10.93 -22.29
CA ILE A 150 33.76 10.39 -23.26
C ILE A 150 33.24 9.01 -22.82
N GLU A 151 34.12 8.16 -22.31
CA GLU A 151 33.75 6.84 -21.78
C GLU A 151 32.76 6.93 -20.60
N VAL A 152 33.01 7.82 -19.63
CA VAL A 152 32.10 8.04 -18.49
C VAL A 152 30.76 8.60 -18.94
N GLN A 153 30.76 9.52 -19.90
CA GLN A 153 29.52 10.07 -20.48
C GLN A 153 28.69 8.96 -21.15
N GLN A 154 29.32 8.11 -21.97
CA GLN A 154 28.65 6.98 -22.61
C GLN A 154 28.12 5.97 -21.58
N MET A 155 28.90 5.69 -20.53
CA MET A 155 28.45 4.84 -19.42
C MET A 155 27.21 5.42 -18.72
N LYS A 156 27.17 6.74 -18.48
CA LYS A 156 26.02 7.43 -17.88
C LYS A 156 24.79 7.37 -18.77
N VAL A 157 24.92 7.62 -20.07
CA VAL A 157 23.81 7.52 -21.04
C VAL A 157 23.25 6.10 -21.04
N LYS A 158 24.11 5.09 -21.17
CA LYS A 158 23.71 3.67 -21.16
C LYS A 158 23.06 3.25 -19.84
N ALA A 159 23.56 3.74 -18.71
CA ALA A 159 22.96 3.49 -17.40
C ALA A 159 21.57 4.12 -17.27
N LYS A 160 21.40 5.34 -17.79
CA LYS A 160 20.11 6.05 -17.82
C LYS A 160 19.10 5.35 -18.71
N GLU A 161 19.48 4.94 -19.92
CA GLU A 161 18.62 4.17 -20.82
C GLU A 161 18.14 2.86 -20.18
N ARG A 162 19.07 2.11 -19.56
CA ARG A 162 18.74 0.89 -18.81
C ARG A 162 17.82 1.15 -17.63
N GLN A 163 17.96 2.30 -16.97
CA GLN A 163 17.05 2.70 -15.90
C GLN A 163 15.65 2.98 -16.46
N THR A 164 15.53 3.81 -17.51
CA THR A 164 14.25 4.11 -18.14
C THR A 164 13.52 2.86 -18.63
N ILE A 165 14.23 1.92 -19.24
CA ILE A 165 13.65 0.64 -19.70
C ILE A 165 13.10 -0.16 -18.52
N ARG A 166 13.88 -0.29 -17.45
CA ARG A 166 13.44 -1.03 -16.24
C ARG A 166 12.28 -0.36 -15.54
N ASP A 167 12.24 0.97 -15.51
CA ASP A 167 11.16 1.72 -14.89
C ASP A 167 9.87 1.61 -15.71
N ALA A 168 9.95 1.68 -17.03
CA ALA A 168 8.81 1.46 -17.92
C ALA A 168 8.25 0.02 -17.83
N GLU A 169 9.13 -0.99 -17.74
CA GLU A 169 8.73 -2.39 -17.54
C GLU A 169 7.99 -2.58 -16.21
N ARG A 170 8.49 -1.95 -15.13
CA ARG A 170 7.84 -1.99 -13.81
C ARG A 170 6.50 -1.27 -13.79
N GLU A 171 6.41 -0.12 -14.44
CA GLU A 171 5.17 0.64 -14.54
C GLU A 171 4.11 -0.17 -15.31
N LYS A 172 4.51 -0.80 -16.42
CA LYS A 172 3.62 -1.69 -17.18
C LYS A 172 3.13 -2.86 -16.34
N LEU A 173 4.02 -3.54 -15.61
CA LEU A 173 3.65 -4.64 -14.72
C LEU A 173 2.69 -4.18 -13.62
N ARG A 174 2.92 -2.99 -13.04
CA ARG A 174 2.04 -2.42 -12.02
C ARG A 174 0.65 -2.13 -12.57
N ALA A 175 0.57 -1.48 -13.74
CA ALA A 175 -0.71 -1.21 -14.39
C ALA A 175 -1.48 -2.50 -14.70
N GLU A 176 -0.78 -3.57 -15.11
CA GLU A 176 -1.38 -4.89 -15.33
C GLU A 176 -1.90 -5.51 -14.02
N GLN A 177 -1.13 -5.43 -12.93
CA GLN A 177 -1.56 -5.89 -11.61
C GLN A 177 -2.79 -5.14 -11.10
N GLU A 178 -2.79 -3.81 -11.18
CA GLU A 178 -3.92 -2.97 -10.76
C GLU A 178 -5.17 -3.26 -11.61
N ALA A 179 -5.02 -3.38 -12.92
CA ALA A 179 -6.12 -3.74 -13.82
C ALA A 179 -6.69 -5.13 -13.48
N ARG A 180 -5.82 -6.10 -13.15
CA ARG A 180 -6.23 -7.43 -12.74
C ARG A 180 -6.99 -7.41 -11.42
N GLU A 181 -6.51 -6.68 -10.41
CA GLU A 181 -7.20 -6.54 -9.12
C GLU A 181 -8.60 -5.91 -9.29
N VAL A 182 -8.74 -4.90 -10.14
CA VAL A 182 -10.04 -4.28 -10.45
C VAL A 182 -10.97 -5.27 -11.15
N MET A 183 -10.45 -6.03 -12.12
CA MET A 183 -11.23 -7.03 -12.84
C MET A 183 -11.68 -8.18 -11.92
N GLU A 184 -10.81 -8.66 -11.03
CA GLU A 184 -11.13 -9.70 -10.05
C GLU A 184 -12.22 -9.22 -9.07
N LYS A 185 -12.14 -7.98 -8.56
CA LYS A 185 -13.21 -7.39 -7.74
C LYS A 185 -14.53 -7.30 -8.49
N ARG A 186 -14.51 -6.80 -9.74
CA ARG A 186 -15.71 -6.67 -10.57
C ARG A 186 -16.37 -8.03 -10.84
N LEU A 187 -15.57 -9.06 -11.05
CA LEU A 187 -16.06 -10.43 -11.22
C LEU A 187 -16.74 -10.93 -9.94
N GLN A 188 -16.12 -10.71 -8.78
CA GLN A 188 -16.69 -11.08 -7.48
C GLN A 188 -18.04 -10.38 -7.22
N ASP A 189 -18.13 -9.08 -7.51
CA ASP A 189 -19.37 -8.32 -7.34
C ASP A 189 -20.46 -8.80 -8.30
N MET A 190 -20.11 -9.08 -9.57
CA MET A 190 -21.05 -9.63 -10.54
C MET A 190 -21.54 -11.03 -10.14
N GLN A 191 -20.66 -11.89 -9.62
CA GLN A 191 -21.03 -13.21 -9.10
C GLN A 191 -22.00 -13.10 -7.92
N ARG A 192 -21.76 -12.16 -7.01
CA ARG A 192 -22.67 -11.89 -5.88
C ARG A 192 -24.06 -11.46 -6.36
N LEU A 193 -24.11 -10.51 -7.30
CA LEU A 193 -25.36 -10.04 -7.90
C LEU A 193 -26.11 -11.17 -8.63
N MET A 194 -25.40 -12.04 -9.34
CA MET A 194 -26.02 -13.19 -10.00
C MET A 194 -26.64 -14.15 -8.98
N GLN A 195 -25.94 -14.44 -7.88
CA GLN A 195 -26.46 -15.28 -6.81
C GLN A 195 -27.70 -14.66 -6.16
N GLU A 196 -27.67 -13.36 -5.84
CA GLU A 196 -28.82 -12.65 -5.28
C GLU A 196 -30.04 -12.67 -6.23
N ASN A 197 -29.81 -12.50 -7.53
CA ASN A 197 -30.86 -12.59 -8.54
C ASN A 197 -31.43 -14.02 -8.68
N GLU A 198 -30.56 -15.04 -8.65
CA GLU A 198 -30.99 -16.45 -8.69
C GLU A 198 -31.85 -16.80 -7.47
N GLU A 199 -31.43 -16.38 -6.28
CA GLU A 199 -32.22 -16.54 -5.05
C GLU A 199 -33.55 -15.78 -5.13
N ALA A 200 -33.57 -14.55 -5.67
CA ALA A 200 -34.80 -13.79 -5.85
C ALA A 200 -35.76 -14.44 -6.87
N PHE A 201 -35.21 -15.00 -7.95
CA PHE A 201 -36.00 -15.73 -8.94
C PHE A 201 -36.59 -17.02 -8.33
N ALA A 202 -35.79 -17.80 -7.60
CA ALA A 202 -36.27 -19.00 -6.90
C ALA A 202 -37.38 -18.69 -5.88
N ARG A 203 -37.23 -17.59 -5.13
CA ARG A 203 -38.28 -17.08 -4.22
C ARG A 203 -39.56 -16.76 -4.99
N THR A 204 -39.44 -16.02 -6.10
CA THR A 204 -40.58 -15.62 -6.93
C THR A 204 -41.28 -16.84 -7.54
N GLN A 205 -40.51 -17.80 -8.05
CA GLN A 205 -41.04 -19.04 -8.62
C GLN A 205 -41.81 -19.85 -7.58
N THR A 206 -41.25 -20.01 -6.38
CA THR A 206 -41.93 -20.73 -5.27
C THR A 206 -43.27 -20.05 -4.92
N VAL A 207 -43.29 -18.72 -4.88
CA VAL A 207 -44.51 -17.95 -4.60
C VAL A 207 -45.54 -18.12 -5.73
N LEU A 208 -45.11 -18.10 -6.99
CA LEU A 208 -46.00 -18.35 -8.13
C LEU A 208 -46.62 -19.76 -8.08
N GLU A 209 -45.82 -20.78 -7.77
CA GLU A 209 -46.31 -22.17 -7.61
C GLU A 209 -47.34 -22.28 -6.48
N GLN A 210 -47.12 -21.58 -5.35
CA GLN A 210 -48.10 -21.49 -4.27
C GLN A 210 -49.40 -20.81 -4.71
N TYR A 211 -49.30 -19.71 -5.47
CA TYR A 211 -50.47 -19.04 -6.03
C TYR A 211 -51.22 -19.93 -7.01
N GLU A 212 -50.55 -20.65 -7.90
CA GLU A 212 -51.17 -21.60 -8.83
C GLU A 212 -51.92 -22.71 -8.08
N CYS A 213 -51.30 -23.29 -7.06
CA CYS A 213 -51.97 -24.27 -6.19
C CYS A 213 -53.23 -23.67 -5.55
N LYS A 214 -53.16 -22.42 -5.07
CA LYS A 214 -54.30 -21.76 -4.44
C LYS A 214 -55.43 -21.46 -5.41
N VAL A 215 -55.11 -21.02 -6.62
CA VAL A 215 -56.09 -20.79 -7.69
C VAL A 215 -56.80 -22.10 -8.04
N ASN A 216 -56.06 -23.21 -8.18
CA ASN A 216 -56.65 -24.51 -8.45
C ASN A 216 -57.57 -24.99 -7.32
N GLU A 217 -57.17 -24.79 -6.06
CA GLU A 217 -58.00 -25.10 -4.89
C GLU A 217 -59.31 -24.29 -4.88
N LEU A 218 -59.22 -22.97 -5.07
CA LEU A 218 -60.39 -22.10 -5.11
C LEU A 218 -61.34 -22.44 -6.27
N ASN A 219 -60.79 -22.81 -7.44
CA ASN A 219 -61.59 -23.26 -8.57
C ASN A 219 -62.33 -24.57 -8.27
N ALA A 220 -61.69 -25.51 -7.56
CA ALA A 220 -62.33 -26.76 -7.15
C ALA A 220 -63.49 -26.51 -6.16
N GLN A 221 -63.26 -25.65 -5.15
CA GLN A 221 -64.30 -25.24 -4.19
C GLN A 221 -65.47 -24.56 -4.90
N LEU A 222 -65.18 -23.65 -5.84
CA LEU A 222 -66.22 -22.97 -6.62
C LEU A 222 -67.07 -23.97 -7.43
N GLU A 223 -66.45 -25.02 -7.98
CA GLU A 223 -67.18 -26.03 -8.75
C GLU A 223 -68.01 -26.95 -7.85
N GLU A 224 -67.52 -27.28 -6.65
CA GLU A 224 -68.28 -28.02 -5.64
C GLU A 224 -69.52 -27.24 -5.18
N GLU A 225 -69.36 -25.95 -4.86
CA GLU A 225 -70.46 -25.05 -4.50
C GLU A 225 -71.50 -24.93 -5.63
N LYS A 226 -71.06 -24.81 -6.89
CA LYS A 226 -71.98 -24.83 -8.04
C LYS A 226 -72.77 -26.13 -8.12
N ASN A 227 -72.14 -27.27 -7.87
CA ASN A 227 -72.80 -28.56 -7.91
C ASN A 227 -73.79 -28.73 -6.74
N ALA A 228 -73.40 -28.33 -5.53
CA ALA A 228 -74.28 -28.31 -4.36
C ALA A 228 -75.50 -27.40 -4.58
N ARG A 229 -75.29 -26.22 -5.16
CA ARG A 229 -76.37 -25.30 -5.53
C ARG A 229 -77.33 -25.92 -6.54
N LYS A 230 -76.84 -26.56 -7.61
CA LYS A 230 -77.69 -27.30 -8.56
C LYS A 230 -78.49 -28.41 -7.88
N GLN A 231 -77.89 -29.13 -6.93
CA GLN A 231 -78.58 -30.17 -6.16
C GLN A 231 -79.69 -29.56 -5.29
N LEU A 232 -79.41 -28.47 -4.55
CA LEU A 232 -80.42 -27.76 -3.77
C LEU A 232 -81.57 -27.24 -4.65
N GLU A 233 -81.27 -26.67 -5.81
CA GLU A 233 -82.29 -26.22 -6.78
C GLU A 233 -83.18 -27.39 -7.25
N SER A 234 -82.59 -28.55 -7.54
CA SER A 234 -83.37 -29.75 -7.89
C SER A 234 -84.21 -30.31 -6.73
N LEU A 235 -83.68 -30.27 -5.50
CA LEU A 235 -84.41 -30.69 -4.30
C LEU A 235 -85.55 -29.71 -3.97
N GLN A 236 -85.34 -28.41 -4.14
CA GLN A 236 -86.39 -27.40 -4.01
C GLN A 236 -87.53 -27.66 -5.00
N CYS A 237 -87.20 -27.93 -6.27
CA CYS A 237 -88.17 -28.29 -7.30
C CYS A 237 -88.98 -29.53 -6.89
N TYR A 238 -88.31 -30.55 -6.35
CA TYR A 238 -88.97 -31.77 -5.84
C TYR A 238 -89.89 -31.50 -4.63
N LEU A 239 -89.46 -30.69 -3.66
CA LEU A 239 -90.26 -30.31 -2.50
C LEU A 239 -91.47 -29.44 -2.88
N GLU A 240 -91.31 -28.52 -3.83
CA GLU A 240 -92.42 -27.76 -4.40
C GLU A 240 -93.47 -28.69 -5.04
N GLU A 241 -93.03 -29.69 -5.80
CA GLU A 241 -93.91 -30.71 -6.37
C GLU A 241 -94.59 -31.59 -5.30
N ALA A 242 -93.89 -31.95 -4.22
CA ALA A 242 -94.43 -32.74 -3.12
C ALA A 242 -95.45 -31.96 -2.26
N ASN A 243 -95.15 -30.70 -1.93
CA ASN A 243 -96.06 -29.79 -1.23
C ASN A 243 -97.35 -29.55 -2.04
N ARG A 244 -97.23 -29.43 -3.37
CA ARG A 244 -98.38 -29.36 -4.28
C ARG A 244 -99.27 -30.62 -4.21
N LYS A 245 -98.71 -31.79 -3.91
CA LYS A 245 -99.45 -33.07 -3.78
C LYS A 245 -100.10 -33.25 -2.40
N LEU A 246 -99.51 -32.71 -1.33
CA LEU A 246 -100.00 -32.86 0.06
C LEU A 246 -101.08 -31.84 0.49
N GLY A 247 -101.48 -30.91 -0.38
CA GLY A 247 -102.62 -30.02 -0.12
C GLY A 247 -102.38 -28.95 0.96
N LEU A 248 -101.14 -28.73 1.40
CA LEU A 248 -100.77 -27.58 2.23
C LEU A 248 -100.51 -26.37 1.33
N VAL A 249 -101.55 -25.55 1.17
CA VAL A 249 -101.52 -24.26 0.50
C VAL A 249 -100.80 -23.24 1.40
N ARG A 250 -100.03 -22.34 0.78
CA ARG A 250 -99.46 -21.13 1.38
C ARG A 250 -100.43 -20.49 2.38
N PHE A 251 -99.92 -20.13 3.55
CA PHE A 251 -100.41 -18.94 4.24
C PHE A 251 -99.71 -17.74 3.60
N ASP A 252 -100.38 -17.11 2.63
CA ASP A 252 -100.12 -15.74 2.22
C ASP A 252 -101.31 -14.90 2.71
N GLU A 253 -101.08 -13.97 3.64
CA GLU A 253 -101.93 -12.77 3.81
C GLU A 253 -101.02 -11.53 3.95
N HIS A 254 -100.83 -10.85 2.80
CA HIS A 254 -101.18 -9.44 2.55
C HIS A 254 -101.44 -8.52 3.77
N SER A 255 -101.06 -7.23 3.86
CA SER A 255 -100.71 -6.17 2.90
C SER A 255 -100.28 -4.95 3.76
N LYS A 256 -99.30 -4.11 3.39
CA LYS A 256 -99.50 -2.84 2.64
C LYS A 256 -98.13 -2.16 2.47
N ASN A 257 -97.72 -1.85 1.22
CA ASN A 257 -97.71 -0.50 0.60
C ASN A 257 -96.59 0.42 1.18
N THR A 258 -95.73 1.15 0.47
CA THR A 258 -95.82 1.81 -0.85
C THR A 258 -94.44 2.44 -1.18
N PHE A 259 -94.05 2.42 -2.46
CA PHE A 259 -93.46 3.54 -3.24
C PHE A 259 -91.96 3.98 -3.17
N VAL A 260 -91.34 3.82 -4.36
CA VAL A 260 -90.36 4.63 -5.14
C VAL A 260 -88.84 4.59 -4.87
N PHE A 261 -88.14 4.13 -5.93
CA PHE A 261 -86.75 4.32 -6.42
C PHE A 261 -86.26 5.80 -6.48
N PRO A 262 -85.02 6.16 -6.94
CA PRO A 262 -83.88 5.35 -7.46
C PRO A 262 -82.44 5.80 -6.99
N PHE A 263 -81.43 4.98 -7.37
CA PHE A 263 -80.03 5.29 -7.74
C PHE A 263 -79.26 6.44 -7.05
N ILE A 264 -78.06 6.15 -6.51
CA ILE A 264 -76.74 6.60 -7.01
C ILE A 264 -75.60 6.05 -6.13
N PHE A 265 -74.51 5.72 -6.82
CA PHE A 265 -73.10 5.50 -6.42
C PHE A 265 -72.59 6.23 -5.16
N ASP A 266 -71.76 5.56 -4.36
CA ASP A 266 -70.32 5.87 -4.15
C ASP A 266 -69.77 4.97 -3.01
N LEU A 267 -68.74 4.16 -3.26
CA LEU A 267 -67.31 4.47 -3.23
C LEU A 267 -66.75 4.76 -1.83
N PHE A 268 -65.85 3.86 -1.40
CA PHE A 268 -64.67 4.07 -0.55
C PHE A 268 -64.82 4.80 0.79
N HIS A 269 -64.59 4.06 1.87
CA HIS A 269 -63.73 4.31 3.05
C HIS A 269 -64.11 3.20 4.06
N ASP A 270 -63.26 2.51 4.79
CA ASP A 270 -61.93 2.91 5.25
C ASP A 270 -61.20 1.70 5.87
N ASN A 271 -59.89 1.72 5.69
CA ASN A 271 -58.84 1.46 6.67
C ASN A 271 -58.52 0.07 7.27
N SER A 272 -57.19 -0.11 7.34
CA SER A 272 -56.38 -0.88 8.31
C SER A 272 -55.93 -2.28 7.87
N VAL A 273 -54.66 -2.71 7.91
CA VAL A 273 -53.39 -2.24 8.50
C VAL A 273 -52.28 -3.19 7.96
N LEU A 274 -51.07 -2.68 7.71
CA LEU A 274 -49.73 -3.35 7.75
C LEU A 274 -48.71 -2.25 7.37
N VAL A 275 -47.95 -1.66 8.30
CA VAL A 275 -46.68 -2.13 8.91
C VAL A 275 -45.79 -2.84 7.92
#